data_AF-A0A7X7MMA5-F1
#
_entry.id   AF-A0A7X7MMA5-F1
#
_cell.length_a   1.000
_cell.length_b   1.000
_cell.length_c   1.000
_cell.angle_alpha   90.00
_cell.angle_beta   90.00
_cell.angle_gamma   90.00
#
_symmetry.space_group_name_H-M   'P 1'
#
loop_
_entity.id
_entity.type
_entity.pdbx_description
1 polymer ?
#
loop_
_entity_poly.entity_id
_entity_poly.type
_entity_poly.pdbx_seq_one_letter_code
_entity_poly.pdbx_strand_id
1 'polypeptide(L)'
;MTPQRNNRTLIWALTLAVSGVLAGSERPLAVTRAPEWTAVFERTAGWLGADGIYSIPLNGYDAAIGPRSAARTLFVFSDTRIGEADPRTLVITGRGMPSHSAATLDGTAPHAEAISFHFGYRDDGGLGHLFTGTHTWLNDGIAIGDHVFITAFAEKGWKPVRLDLIALPLAKGRPDFKRVRICSDIPLLYRDETIDIMFGVALMDLSEAAGAPRPDGHVYAYGYRDNKKQGSRKDAVVARVRRDAYADPAQWRFWDGHAWRPDISVAAYEAATLQRHISTEFSVTPVNEGLYRGKFLMVYCRDVQTRDMMVAVGETPTGPFSDGVRVYRAPEPDTYDPLNGGTTYTYNAKAHPHLSPPGRLLMSYHVNQHGGLPTTTEIYRPRFLWLDLHRYTDVP
;
A
#
# COMPACT_ATOMS: atom_id res chain seq x y z
N MET A 1 -22.80 48.74 68.32
CA MET A 1 -21.92 47.59 68.05
C MET A 1 -22.77 46.49 67.46
N THR A 2 -22.70 46.32 66.15
CA THR A 2 -23.47 45.35 65.38
C THR A 2 -22.62 44.99 64.16
N PRO A 3 -22.18 43.73 63.95
CA PRO A 3 -21.35 43.39 62.81
C PRO A 3 -22.21 43.00 61.60
N GLN A 4 -21.87 43.58 60.44
CA GLN A 4 -22.34 43.15 59.12
C GLN A 4 -21.90 41.70 58.85
N ARG A 5 -22.85 40.83 58.48
CA ARG A 5 -22.56 39.53 57.86
C ARG A 5 -22.57 39.69 56.34
N ASN A 6 -21.40 39.55 55.73
CA ASN A 6 -21.23 39.42 54.29
C ASN A 6 -21.70 38.03 53.83
N ASN A 7 -22.71 37.98 52.94
CA ASN A 7 -23.01 36.80 52.15
C ASN A 7 -22.03 36.74 50.96
N ARG A 8 -21.13 35.76 50.95
CA ARG A 8 -20.37 35.37 49.76
C ARG A 8 -20.87 34.02 49.27
N THR A 9 -21.66 34.05 48.20
CA THR A 9 -22.03 32.89 47.40
C THR A 9 -20.78 32.39 46.67
N LEU A 10 -20.29 31.19 47.01
CA LEU A 10 -19.24 30.51 46.23
C LEU A 10 -19.90 29.88 44.99
N ILE A 11 -19.61 30.44 43.82
CA ILE A 11 -19.88 29.80 42.52
C ILE A 11 -18.63 29.00 42.17
N TRP A 12 -18.74 27.67 42.15
CA TRP A 12 -17.71 26.79 41.61
C TRP A 12 -17.74 26.90 40.07
N ALA A 13 -16.79 27.65 39.51
CA ALA A 13 -16.56 27.67 38.07
C ALA A 13 -15.82 26.38 37.68
N LEU A 14 -16.55 25.40 37.16
CA LEU A 14 -15.99 24.20 36.54
C LEU A 14 -15.30 24.62 35.24
N THR A 15 -13.98 24.78 35.27
CA THR A 15 -13.19 25.08 34.08
C THR A 15 -13.02 23.80 33.28
N LEU A 16 -13.90 23.56 32.29
CA LEU A 16 -13.62 22.58 31.24
C LEU A 16 -12.44 23.11 30.43
N ALA A 17 -11.25 22.55 30.67
CA ALA A 17 -10.13 22.68 29.76
C ALA A 17 -10.46 21.88 28.49
N VAL A 18 -11.11 22.52 27.53
CA VAL A 18 -11.14 22.04 26.15
C VAL A 18 -9.74 22.29 25.61
N SER A 19 -8.90 21.26 25.66
CA SER A 19 -7.67 21.21 24.87
C SER A 19 -8.06 21.08 23.41
N GLY A 20 -8.42 22.20 22.79
CA GLY A 20 -8.51 22.32 21.35
C GLY A 20 -7.11 22.13 20.78
N VAL A 21 -6.82 20.92 20.29
CA VAL A 21 -5.72 20.74 19.34
C VAL A 21 -6.15 21.54 18.11
N LEU A 22 -5.60 22.75 17.97
CA LEU A 22 -5.64 23.45 16.69
C LEU A 22 -4.91 22.54 15.71
N ALA A 23 -5.68 21.84 14.87
CA ALA A 23 -5.16 21.12 13.71
C ALA A 23 -4.52 22.16 12.79
N GLY A 24 -3.24 22.45 13.01
CA GLY A 24 -2.44 23.13 12.03
C GLY A 24 -2.45 22.25 10.78
N SER A 25 -2.98 22.77 9.68
CA SER A 25 -2.94 22.10 8.38
C SER A 25 -1.51 21.61 8.13
N GLU A 26 -1.31 20.29 8.11
CA GLU A 26 -0.01 19.73 7.77
C GLU A 26 0.42 20.28 6.41
N ARG A 27 1.69 20.70 6.31
CA ARG A 27 2.23 21.18 5.04
C ARG A 27 2.63 19.97 4.19
N PRO A 28 2.41 19.99 2.86
CA PRO A 28 2.80 18.88 2.02
C PRO A 28 4.32 18.73 2.03
N LEU A 29 4.83 17.49 2.04
CA LEU A 29 6.25 17.23 1.76
C LEU A 29 6.58 17.66 0.34
N ALA A 30 7.81 18.11 0.09
CA ALA A 30 8.25 18.38 -1.27
C ALA A 30 8.33 17.06 -2.06
N VAL A 31 7.82 17.08 -3.29
CA VAL A 31 7.77 15.90 -4.16
C VAL A 31 8.49 16.15 -5.47
N THR A 32 9.28 15.18 -5.91
CA THR A 32 9.90 15.19 -7.24
C THR A 32 9.60 13.87 -7.96
N ARG A 33 9.61 13.88 -9.29
CA ARG A 33 9.52 12.62 -10.06
C ARG A 33 10.80 11.79 -9.85
N ALA A 34 10.65 10.47 -9.86
CA ALA A 34 11.75 9.51 -9.85
C ALA A 34 11.85 8.83 -11.23
N PRO A 35 12.32 9.55 -12.28
CA PRO A 35 12.39 9.02 -13.63
C PRO A 35 13.29 7.78 -13.73
N GLU A 36 14.31 7.68 -12.88
CA GLU A 36 15.20 6.51 -12.82
C GLU A 36 14.45 5.23 -12.44
N TRP A 37 13.47 5.31 -11.54
CA TRP A 37 12.61 4.18 -11.18
C TRP A 37 11.56 3.91 -12.24
N THR A 38 10.99 4.99 -12.82
CA THR A 38 10.02 4.85 -13.90
C THR A 38 10.62 4.10 -15.09
N ALA A 39 11.85 4.45 -15.48
CA ALA A 39 12.57 3.84 -16.61
C ALA A 39 12.80 2.33 -16.47
N VAL A 40 12.93 1.79 -15.26
CA VAL A 40 13.05 0.33 -15.03
C VAL A 40 11.82 -0.43 -15.58
N PHE A 41 10.66 0.22 -15.58
CA PHE A 41 9.38 -0.32 -16.02
C PHE A 41 8.94 0.24 -17.40
N GLU A 42 9.79 1.01 -18.08
CA GLU A 42 9.56 1.44 -19.46
C GLU A 42 10.13 0.39 -20.41
N ARG A 43 9.28 -0.56 -20.80
CA ARG A 43 9.69 -1.76 -21.52
C ARG A 43 8.92 -1.93 -22.82
N THR A 44 9.56 -2.58 -23.78
CA THR A 44 8.99 -2.90 -25.10
C THR A 44 8.97 -4.39 -25.37
N ALA A 45 9.41 -5.23 -24.43
CA ALA A 45 9.46 -6.69 -24.57
C ALA A 45 9.29 -7.39 -23.21
N GLY A 46 8.57 -8.51 -23.22
CA GLY A 46 8.22 -9.28 -22.02
C GLY A 46 7.15 -8.57 -21.18
N TRP A 47 7.50 -8.13 -19.97
CA TRP A 47 6.60 -7.33 -19.12
C TRP A 47 6.49 -5.92 -19.71
N LEU A 48 5.26 -5.44 -19.94
CA LEU A 48 4.99 -4.13 -20.55
C LEU A 48 4.26 -3.16 -19.60
N GLY A 49 3.63 -3.67 -18.55
CA GLY A 49 2.79 -2.90 -17.65
C GLY A 49 2.00 -3.80 -16.71
N ALA A 50 1.61 -3.32 -15.52
CA ALA A 50 0.79 -4.09 -14.60
C ALA A 50 0.13 -3.24 -13.51
N ASP A 51 -0.91 -3.81 -12.92
CA ASP A 51 -1.49 -3.42 -11.63
C ASP A 51 -0.62 -3.88 -10.43
N GLY A 52 -0.94 -3.39 -9.24
CA GLY A 52 -0.30 -3.80 -7.98
C GLY A 52 1.00 -3.05 -7.68
N ILE A 53 2.14 -3.65 -8.04
CA ILE A 53 3.51 -3.24 -7.66
C ILE A 53 3.75 -3.09 -6.15
N TYR A 54 3.76 -4.20 -5.43
CA TYR A 54 4.31 -4.24 -4.07
C TYR A 54 5.77 -4.65 -4.10
N SER A 55 6.61 -4.01 -3.29
CA SER A 55 8.04 -4.29 -3.20
C SER A 55 8.35 -4.93 -1.85
N ILE A 56 8.96 -6.10 -1.85
CA ILE A 56 9.18 -6.91 -0.65
C ILE A 56 10.69 -7.19 -0.51
N PRO A 57 11.37 -6.73 0.55
CA PRO A 57 12.76 -7.08 0.80
C PRO A 57 12.86 -8.56 1.21
N LEU A 58 13.61 -9.36 0.46
CA LEU A 58 13.65 -10.81 0.69
C LEU A 58 14.41 -11.26 1.94
N ASN A 59 15.13 -10.33 2.59
CA ASN A 59 15.73 -10.55 3.91
C ASN A 59 14.80 -10.14 5.06
N GLY A 60 13.60 -9.61 4.76
CA GLY A 60 12.64 -9.12 5.74
C GLY A 60 12.99 -7.77 6.37
N TYR A 61 14.09 -7.12 5.98
CA TYR A 61 14.48 -5.81 6.49
C TYR A 61 13.80 -4.71 5.68
N ASP A 62 12.70 -4.17 6.22
CA ASP A 62 11.80 -3.23 5.52
C ASP A 62 11.85 -1.81 6.07
N ALA A 63 12.87 -1.49 6.87
CA ALA A 63 13.02 -0.15 7.42
C ALA A 63 13.04 0.89 6.30
N ALA A 64 12.15 1.88 6.43
CA ALA A 64 11.94 2.93 5.44
C ALA A 64 13.19 3.66 5.01
N ILE A 65 14.14 3.79 5.92
CA ILE A 65 15.27 4.67 5.76
C ILE A 65 16.38 4.09 6.64
N GLY A 66 17.48 3.68 6.03
CA GLY A 66 18.56 3.00 6.71
C GLY A 66 19.58 2.46 5.71
N PRO A 67 20.55 1.64 6.14
CA PRO A 67 21.40 0.96 5.19
C PRO A 67 20.50 0.14 4.26
N ARG A 68 20.60 0.43 2.95
CA ARG A 68 20.00 -0.34 1.84
C ARG A 68 20.57 -1.76 1.86
N SER A 69 20.09 -2.54 2.81
CA SER A 69 20.68 -3.81 3.23
C SER A 69 20.02 -5.00 2.55
N ALA A 70 18.88 -4.77 1.88
CA ALA A 70 18.20 -5.78 1.09
C ALA A 70 19.05 -6.15 -0.13
N ALA A 71 19.63 -7.35 -0.10
CA ALA A 71 20.37 -7.89 -1.22
C ALA A 71 19.47 -8.18 -2.44
N ARG A 72 18.17 -8.39 -2.21
CA ARG A 72 17.19 -8.66 -3.26
C ARG A 72 15.81 -8.18 -2.85
N THR A 73 15.11 -7.63 -3.83
CA THR A 73 13.69 -7.25 -3.72
C THR A 73 12.86 -8.14 -4.62
N LEU A 74 11.71 -8.59 -4.13
CA LEU A 74 10.65 -9.16 -4.94
C LEU A 74 9.60 -8.08 -5.19
N PHE A 75 9.30 -7.82 -6.46
CA PHE A 75 8.10 -7.11 -6.86
C PHE A 75 7.02 -8.12 -7.20
N VAL A 76 5.80 -7.89 -6.71
CA VAL A 76 4.62 -8.66 -7.10
C VAL A 76 3.62 -7.75 -7.79
N PHE A 77 3.00 -8.28 -8.84
CA PHE A 77 2.07 -7.56 -9.71
C PHE A 77 0.76 -8.32 -9.80
N SER A 78 -0.32 -7.58 -10.00
CA SER A 78 -1.64 -8.13 -10.36
C SER A 78 -1.73 -8.24 -11.89
N ASP A 79 -2.90 -7.93 -12.49
CA ASP A 79 -3.09 -7.99 -13.95
C ASP A 79 -1.90 -7.36 -14.68
N THR A 80 -1.23 -8.15 -15.51
CA THR A 80 0.05 -7.81 -16.11
C THR A 80 -0.04 -7.91 -17.62
N ARG A 81 0.25 -6.81 -18.31
CA ARG A 81 0.41 -6.80 -19.76
C ARG A 81 1.76 -7.42 -20.14
N ILE A 82 1.70 -8.49 -20.95
CA ILE A 82 2.89 -9.17 -21.47
C ILE A 82 2.85 -9.18 -23.00
N GLY A 83 3.99 -8.93 -23.63
CA GLY A 83 4.13 -9.01 -25.07
C GLY A 83 5.32 -8.22 -25.60
N GLU A 84 5.22 -7.85 -26.87
CA GLU A 84 6.17 -6.98 -27.56
C GLU A 84 5.48 -5.66 -27.91
N ALA A 85 6.26 -4.60 -28.00
CA ALA A 85 5.87 -3.30 -28.50
C ALA A 85 6.93 -2.77 -29.46
N ASP A 86 6.50 -1.99 -30.45
CA ASP A 86 7.42 -1.32 -31.35
C ASP A 86 8.26 -0.28 -30.56
N PRO A 87 9.61 -0.33 -30.62
CA PRO A 87 10.44 0.51 -29.76
C PRO A 87 10.43 2.00 -30.12
N ARG A 88 9.83 2.39 -31.25
CA ARG A 88 9.74 3.79 -31.70
C ARG A 88 8.35 4.38 -31.43
N THR A 89 7.31 3.62 -31.77
CA THR A 89 5.91 4.05 -31.66
C THR A 89 5.25 3.61 -30.36
N LEU A 90 5.88 2.70 -29.63
CA LEU A 90 5.40 2.10 -28.37
C LEU A 90 4.10 1.29 -28.52
N VAL A 91 3.65 1.04 -29.76
CA VAL A 91 2.43 0.28 -30.04
C VAL A 91 2.64 -1.19 -29.68
N ILE A 92 1.74 -1.72 -28.86
CA ILE A 92 1.76 -3.10 -28.37
C ILE A 92 1.22 -4.04 -29.45
N THR A 93 1.97 -5.11 -29.73
CA THR A 93 1.61 -6.15 -30.71
C THR A 93 1.28 -7.50 -30.06
N GLY A 94 1.79 -7.76 -28.85
CA GLY A 94 1.52 -8.97 -28.08
C GLY A 94 0.20 -8.95 -27.29
N ARG A 95 -0.33 -10.14 -26.97
CA ARG A 95 -1.58 -10.31 -26.20
C ARG A 95 -1.37 -11.29 -25.04
N GLY A 96 -0.81 -10.79 -23.93
CA GLY A 96 -0.80 -11.49 -22.65
C GLY A 96 -1.43 -10.65 -21.54
N MET A 97 -2.23 -11.27 -20.69
CA MET A 97 -2.82 -10.64 -19.49
C MET A 97 -3.04 -11.65 -18.35
N PRO A 98 -1.98 -12.28 -17.81
CA PRO A 98 -2.13 -13.03 -16.57
C PRO A 98 -2.49 -12.09 -15.43
N SER A 99 -3.23 -12.60 -14.46
CA SER A 99 -3.67 -11.82 -13.29
C SER A 99 -2.60 -11.58 -12.24
N HIS A 100 -1.44 -12.22 -12.38
CA HIS A 100 -0.27 -11.94 -11.56
C HIS A 100 1.03 -12.40 -12.19
N SER A 101 2.06 -11.61 -11.92
CA SER A 101 3.45 -11.86 -12.28
C SER A 101 4.37 -11.36 -11.17
N ALA A 102 5.68 -11.51 -11.34
CA ALA A 102 6.65 -10.98 -10.40
C ALA A 102 7.89 -10.44 -11.10
N ALA A 103 8.69 -9.66 -10.37
CA ALA A 103 10.06 -9.35 -10.75
C ALA A 103 10.99 -9.49 -9.55
N THR A 104 12.25 -9.83 -9.78
CA THR A 104 13.29 -9.78 -8.76
C THR A 104 14.30 -8.73 -9.14
N LEU A 105 14.61 -7.82 -8.24
CA LEU A 105 15.68 -6.83 -8.37
C LEU A 105 16.85 -7.23 -7.45
N ASP A 106 18.04 -7.38 -8.02
CA ASP A 106 19.26 -7.56 -7.24
C ASP A 106 19.76 -6.19 -6.74
N GLY A 107 19.86 -6.03 -5.41
CA GLY A 107 20.10 -4.77 -4.73
C GLY A 107 18.85 -3.90 -4.55
N THR A 108 19.07 -2.60 -4.34
CA THR A 108 18.00 -1.61 -4.04
C THR A 108 18.04 -0.39 -4.96
N ALA A 109 18.88 -0.42 -5.98
CA ALA A 109 19.03 0.67 -6.94
C ALA A 109 18.28 0.35 -8.25
N PRO A 110 17.72 1.34 -8.94
CA PRO A 110 16.90 1.15 -10.13
C PRO A 110 17.73 0.86 -11.38
N HIS A 111 18.43 -0.26 -11.39
CA HIS A 111 19.25 -0.71 -12.52
C HIS A 111 18.45 -1.68 -13.38
N ALA A 112 18.24 -1.34 -14.66
CA ALA A 112 17.44 -2.13 -15.59
C ALA A 112 18.05 -3.52 -15.87
N GLU A 113 19.37 -3.63 -15.76
CA GLU A 113 20.13 -4.88 -15.88
C GLU A 113 20.05 -5.76 -14.64
N ALA A 114 19.64 -5.22 -13.49
CA ALA A 114 19.54 -5.94 -12.22
C ALA A 114 18.13 -6.47 -11.94
N ILE A 115 17.14 -6.14 -12.78
CA ILE A 115 15.77 -6.63 -12.65
C ILE A 115 15.50 -7.79 -13.61
N SER A 116 14.80 -8.82 -13.12
CA SER A 116 14.36 -9.96 -13.91
C SER A 116 12.87 -10.19 -13.68
N PHE A 117 12.08 -10.32 -14.75
CA PHE A 117 10.65 -10.54 -14.69
C PHE A 117 10.32 -12.04 -14.81
N HIS A 118 9.31 -12.48 -14.06
CA HIS A 118 8.92 -13.88 -13.91
C HIS A 118 7.43 -14.04 -14.23
N PHE A 119 7.11 -15.05 -15.02
CA PHE A 119 5.75 -15.30 -15.52
C PHE A 119 5.33 -16.75 -15.26
N GLY A 120 4.02 -16.95 -15.12
CA GLY A 120 3.43 -18.29 -15.03
C GLY A 120 3.19 -18.88 -16.42
N TYR A 121 3.22 -20.21 -16.50
CA TYR A 121 2.87 -20.95 -17.70
C TYR A 121 1.94 -22.10 -17.30
N ARG A 122 0.97 -22.40 -18.16
CA ARG A 122 0.08 -23.56 -18.05
C ARG A 122 0.81 -24.79 -18.58
N ASP A 123 0.24 -25.98 -18.33
CA ASP A 123 0.80 -27.26 -18.79
C ASP A 123 0.95 -27.36 -20.32
N ASP A 124 0.12 -26.64 -21.07
CA ASP A 124 0.20 -26.57 -22.54
C ASP A 124 1.27 -25.58 -23.06
N GLY A 125 2.06 -24.98 -22.17
CA GLY A 125 3.05 -23.96 -22.48
C GLY A 125 2.46 -22.56 -22.72
N GLY A 126 1.14 -22.41 -22.66
CA GLY A 126 0.46 -21.13 -22.75
C GLY A 126 0.70 -20.25 -21.52
N LEU A 127 0.56 -18.94 -21.68
CA LEU A 127 0.73 -17.99 -20.59
C LEU A 127 -0.29 -18.26 -19.46
N GLY A 128 0.19 -18.29 -18.23
CA GLY A 128 -0.60 -18.59 -17.03
C GLY A 128 -0.31 -17.62 -15.89
N HIS A 129 -0.96 -17.87 -14.76
CA HIS A 129 -0.86 -17.06 -13.56
C HIS A 129 0.26 -17.60 -12.66
N LEU A 130 1.27 -16.79 -12.33
CA LEU A 130 2.53 -17.23 -11.69
C LEU A 130 2.36 -17.99 -10.36
N PHE A 131 1.57 -17.44 -9.43
CA PHE A 131 1.46 -17.95 -8.07
C PHE A 131 0.37 -19.00 -7.86
N THR A 132 -0.88 -18.66 -8.23
CA THR A 132 -2.06 -19.47 -7.87
C THR A 132 -2.57 -20.36 -9.01
N GLY A 133 -2.04 -20.20 -10.23
CA GLY A 133 -2.57 -20.87 -11.44
C GLY A 133 -3.99 -20.44 -11.83
N THR A 134 -4.64 -19.59 -11.05
CA THR A 134 -6.02 -19.12 -11.24
C THR A 134 -6.06 -17.59 -11.18
N HIS A 135 -7.16 -17.01 -11.67
CA HIS A 135 -7.33 -15.57 -11.63
C HIS A 135 -7.55 -15.09 -10.19
N THR A 136 -6.58 -14.35 -9.67
CA THR A 136 -6.59 -13.64 -8.38
C THR A 136 -5.78 -12.35 -8.52
N TRP A 137 -6.12 -11.32 -7.74
CA TRP A 137 -5.26 -10.15 -7.59
C TRP A 137 -4.41 -10.26 -6.34
N LEU A 138 -3.20 -9.72 -6.39
CA LEU A 138 -2.26 -9.70 -5.28
C LEU A 138 -2.36 -8.38 -4.52
N ASN A 139 -2.25 -8.48 -3.21
CA ASN A 139 -2.02 -7.38 -2.30
C ASN A 139 -0.53 -7.38 -1.88
N ASP A 140 -0.24 -6.80 -0.72
CA ASP A 140 1.08 -6.71 -0.15
C ASP A 140 1.61 -8.07 0.36
N GLY A 141 2.91 -8.13 0.60
CA GLY A 141 3.57 -9.31 1.15
C GLY A 141 4.74 -8.99 2.08
N ILE A 142 5.18 -10.00 2.82
CA ILE A 142 6.20 -9.88 3.86
C ILE A 142 7.12 -11.10 3.85
N ALA A 143 8.43 -10.88 3.96
CA ALA A 143 9.41 -11.95 4.11
C ALA A 143 9.65 -12.25 5.60
N ILE A 144 9.33 -13.48 6.02
CA ILE A 144 9.55 -13.98 7.37
C ILE A 144 10.25 -15.34 7.29
N GLY A 145 11.47 -15.41 7.80
CA GLY A 145 12.28 -16.63 7.74
C GLY A 145 12.66 -16.98 6.31
N ASP A 146 12.33 -18.20 5.89
CA ASP A 146 12.59 -18.73 4.56
C ASP A 146 11.37 -18.67 3.63
N HIS A 147 10.39 -17.80 3.93
CA HIS A 147 9.18 -17.63 3.13
C HIS A 147 8.87 -16.15 2.91
N VAL A 148 8.27 -15.86 1.76
CA VAL A 148 7.47 -14.66 1.53
C VAL A 148 6.00 -15.03 1.62
N PHE A 149 5.26 -14.30 2.43
CA PHE A 149 3.81 -14.43 2.53
C PHE A 149 3.14 -13.28 1.77
N ILE A 150 2.18 -13.57 0.90
CA ILE A 150 1.47 -12.58 0.08
C ILE A 150 -0.02 -12.80 0.26
N THR A 151 -0.79 -11.75 0.56
CA THR A 151 -2.25 -11.89 0.55
C THR A 151 -2.76 -11.72 -0.88
N ALA A 152 -3.70 -12.56 -1.30
CA ALA A 152 -4.26 -12.56 -2.64
C ALA A 152 -5.75 -12.79 -2.58
N PHE A 153 -6.55 -12.17 -3.44
CA PHE A 153 -8.00 -12.32 -3.40
C PHE A 153 -8.59 -12.71 -4.74
N ALA A 154 -9.63 -13.54 -4.67
CA ALA A 154 -10.55 -13.75 -5.77
C ALA A 154 -11.62 -12.66 -5.74
N GLU A 155 -12.07 -12.22 -6.91
CA GLU A 155 -13.06 -11.16 -7.03
C GLU A 155 -14.32 -11.65 -7.77
N LYS A 156 -15.43 -10.95 -7.52
CA LYS A 156 -16.61 -10.99 -8.37
C LYS A 156 -17.19 -9.59 -8.47
N GLY A 157 -17.18 -9.03 -9.68
CA GLY A 157 -17.73 -7.71 -9.94
C GLY A 157 -16.97 -6.61 -9.18
N TRP A 158 -15.64 -6.70 -9.16
CA TRP A 158 -14.73 -5.76 -8.50
C TRP A 158 -14.80 -5.77 -6.97
N LYS A 159 -15.39 -6.82 -6.38
CA LYS A 159 -15.47 -7.01 -4.93
C LYS A 159 -14.77 -8.30 -4.52
N PRO A 160 -13.96 -8.28 -3.44
CA PRO A 160 -13.34 -9.49 -2.95
C PRO A 160 -14.41 -10.49 -2.47
N VAL A 161 -14.27 -11.74 -2.86
CA VAL A 161 -15.16 -12.83 -2.44
C VAL A 161 -14.46 -13.92 -1.64
N ARG A 162 -13.13 -13.98 -1.73
CA ARG A 162 -12.26 -14.88 -0.97
C ARG A 162 -10.89 -14.23 -0.85
N LEU A 163 -10.25 -14.37 0.30
CA LEU A 163 -8.88 -13.92 0.53
C LEU A 163 -8.03 -15.13 0.89
N ASP A 164 -6.89 -15.30 0.23
CA ASP A 164 -5.97 -16.42 0.34
C ASP A 164 -4.61 -15.88 0.83
N LEU A 165 -3.85 -16.72 1.55
CA LEU A 165 -2.46 -16.48 1.90
C LEU A 165 -1.55 -17.36 1.06
N ILE A 166 -0.78 -16.74 0.18
CA ILE A 166 0.28 -17.39 -0.59
C ILE A 166 1.52 -17.48 0.30
N ALA A 167 2.11 -18.67 0.42
CA ALA A 167 3.43 -18.88 1.00
C ALA A 167 4.41 -19.29 -0.11
N LEU A 168 5.33 -18.39 -0.43
CA LEU A 168 6.37 -18.55 -1.44
C LEU A 168 7.72 -18.87 -0.76
N PRO A 169 8.25 -20.10 -0.90
CA PRO A 169 9.52 -20.46 -0.30
C PRO A 169 10.70 -19.68 -0.89
N LEU A 170 11.72 -19.46 -0.06
CA LEU A 170 12.99 -18.85 -0.43
C LEU A 170 14.11 -19.89 -0.40
N ALA A 171 14.58 -20.30 -1.57
CA ALA A 171 15.75 -21.16 -1.70
C ALA A 171 17.01 -20.29 -1.82
N LYS A 172 17.86 -20.27 -0.79
CA LYS A 172 19.09 -19.45 -0.74
C LYS A 172 18.81 -17.96 -1.01
N GLY A 173 17.73 -17.43 -0.42
CA GLY A 173 17.31 -16.03 -0.58
C GLY A 173 16.76 -15.69 -1.97
N ARG A 174 16.35 -16.68 -2.77
CA ARG A 174 15.67 -16.52 -4.05
C ARG A 174 14.27 -17.14 -4.01
N PRO A 175 13.25 -16.51 -4.60
CA PRO A 175 11.92 -17.11 -4.71
C PRO A 175 11.94 -18.45 -5.46
N ASP A 176 11.30 -19.46 -4.88
CA ASP A 176 11.02 -20.74 -5.54
C ASP A 176 9.56 -20.78 -6.01
N PHE A 177 9.31 -20.20 -7.18
CA PHE A 177 7.97 -20.12 -7.78
C PHE A 177 7.36 -21.49 -8.10
N LYS A 178 8.13 -22.59 -8.06
CA LYS A 178 7.62 -23.94 -8.34
C LYS A 178 7.00 -24.60 -7.11
N ARG A 179 7.22 -24.05 -5.92
CA ARG A 179 6.81 -24.65 -4.63
C ARG A 179 5.87 -23.75 -3.84
N VAL A 180 5.14 -22.88 -4.55
CA VAL A 180 4.13 -22.01 -3.96
C VAL A 180 3.06 -22.84 -3.26
N ARG A 181 2.70 -22.44 -2.04
CA ARG A 181 1.59 -23.00 -1.27
C ARG A 181 0.53 -21.94 -1.07
N ILE A 182 -0.74 -22.35 -1.02
CA ILE A 182 -1.87 -21.46 -0.85
C ILE A 182 -2.69 -21.96 0.34
N CYS A 183 -2.85 -21.11 1.34
CA CYS A 183 -3.85 -21.27 2.38
C CYS A 183 -5.06 -20.45 1.97
N SER A 184 -6.13 -21.12 1.52
CA SER A 184 -7.31 -20.44 1.02
C SER A 184 -8.25 -19.99 2.13
N ASP A 185 -9.01 -18.93 1.84
CA ASP A 185 -10.09 -18.42 2.69
C ASP A 185 -9.64 -18.06 4.11
N ILE A 186 -8.57 -17.27 4.21
CA ILE A 186 -8.09 -16.77 5.50
C ILE A 186 -9.08 -15.76 6.11
N PRO A 187 -9.25 -15.73 7.45
CA PRO A 187 -10.18 -14.88 8.19
C PRO A 187 -9.78 -13.40 8.26
N LEU A 188 -9.30 -12.84 7.14
CA LEU A 188 -8.96 -11.43 6.97
C LEU A 188 -9.91 -10.71 5.99
N LEU A 189 -11.05 -11.35 5.68
CA LEU A 189 -12.14 -10.81 4.87
C LEU A 189 -13.45 -10.91 5.67
N TYR A 190 -14.15 -9.78 5.83
CA TYR A 190 -15.49 -9.71 6.42
C TYR A 190 -16.45 -9.04 5.45
N ARG A 191 -17.68 -9.53 5.37
CA ARG A 191 -18.68 -9.03 4.43
C ARG A 191 -20.08 -9.12 5.03
N ASP A 192 -20.82 -8.03 4.95
CA ASP A 192 -22.26 -8.00 5.25
C ASP A 192 -23.02 -7.16 4.20
N GLU A 193 -24.30 -6.88 4.43
CA GLU A 193 -25.14 -6.11 3.49
C GLU A 193 -24.69 -4.65 3.31
N THR A 194 -23.89 -4.13 4.24
CA THR A 194 -23.54 -2.71 4.35
C THR A 194 -22.07 -2.42 4.10
N ILE A 195 -21.19 -3.35 4.43
CA ILE A 195 -19.75 -3.16 4.39
C ILE A 195 -19.03 -4.43 3.94
N ASP A 196 -17.98 -4.27 3.13
CA ASP A 196 -16.96 -5.29 2.92
C ASP A 196 -15.66 -4.79 3.58
N ILE A 197 -14.91 -5.65 4.25
CA ILE A 197 -13.65 -5.30 4.91
C ILE A 197 -12.60 -6.32 4.48
N MET A 198 -11.48 -5.85 3.96
CA MET A 198 -10.36 -6.70 3.57
C MET A 198 -9.06 -6.16 4.17
N PHE A 199 -8.35 -7.01 4.91
CA PHE A 199 -7.02 -6.72 5.44
C PHE A 199 -5.92 -7.31 4.56
N GLY A 200 -4.69 -6.84 4.76
CA GLY A 200 -3.49 -7.33 4.05
C GLY A 200 -3.11 -6.50 2.83
N VAL A 201 -3.83 -5.40 2.56
CA VAL A 201 -3.54 -4.50 1.43
C VAL A 201 -2.30 -3.62 1.66
N ALA A 202 -1.89 -3.48 2.91
CA ALA A 202 -0.61 -2.91 3.31
C ALA A 202 -0.11 -3.60 4.58
N LEU A 203 1.11 -4.10 4.55
CA LEU A 203 1.75 -4.77 5.68
C LEU A 203 2.85 -3.86 6.25
N MET A 204 2.89 -3.74 7.57
CA MET A 204 3.94 -3.01 8.28
C MET A 204 4.49 -3.90 9.39
N ASP A 205 5.73 -4.36 9.21
CA ASP A 205 6.46 -5.13 10.22
C ASP A 205 7.10 -4.19 11.24
N LEU A 206 6.53 -4.09 12.44
CA LEU A 206 7.03 -3.28 13.55
C LEU A 206 7.91 -4.11 14.50
N SER A 207 8.78 -4.96 13.95
CA SER A 207 9.72 -5.79 14.70
C SER A 207 11.17 -5.35 14.55
N GLU A 208 12.02 -5.85 15.46
CA GLU A 208 13.48 -5.68 15.37
C GLU A 208 14.05 -6.26 14.07
N ALA A 209 13.51 -7.40 13.61
CA ALA A 209 13.98 -8.08 12.40
C ALA A 209 13.76 -7.23 11.13
N ALA A 210 12.69 -6.42 11.11
CA ALA A 210 12.43 -5.48 10.02
C ALA A 210 13.23 -4.18 10.11
N GLY A 211 14.00 -3.98 11.18
CA GLY A 211 14.70 -2.71 11.44
C GLY A 211 13.76 -1.58 11.83
N ALA A 212 12.57 -1.88 12.34
CA ALA A 212 11.57 -0.88 12.68
C ALA A 212 12.02 0.04 13.83
N PRO A 213 11.70 1.35 13.79
CA PRO A 213 11.95 2.24 14.92
C PRO A 213 10.98 1.93 16.06
N ARG A 214 11.50 1.72 17.28
CA ARG A 214 10.73 1.37 18.49
C ARG A 214 9.82 0.14 18.25
N PRO A 215 10.43 -1.03 18.00
CA PRO A 215 9.70 -2.22 17.65
C PRO A 215 8.82 -2.71 18.80
N ASP A 216 7.65 -3.24 18.46
CA ASP A 216 6.73 -3.90 19.40
C ASP A 216 6.56 -5.40 19.11
N GLY A 217 7.16 -5.88 18.01
CA GLY A 217 7.17 -7.28 17.59
C GLY A 217 5.88 -7.76 16.89
N HIS A 218 5.01 -6.84 16.49
CA HIS A 218 3.84 -7.16 15.68
C HIS A 218 4.04 -6.83 14.21
N VAL A 219 3.34 -7.60 13.37
CA VAL A 219 3.03 -7.18 12.01
C VAL A 219 1.62 -6.60 12.01
N TYR A 220 1.49 -5.41 11.45
CA TYR A 220 0.22 -4.75 11.23
C TYR A 220 -0.23 -5.01 9.79
N ALA A 221 -1.43 -5.56 9.63
CA ALA A 221 -2.09 -5.63 8.33
C ALA A 221 -3.16 -4.55 8.29
N TYR A 222 -2.90 -3.52 7.51
CA TYR A 222 -3.90 -2.52 7.19
C TYR A 222 -4.82 -3.06 6.10
N GLY A 223 -6.04 -2.57 6.15
CA GLY A 223 -7.13 -2.93 5.27
C GLY A 223 -7.95 -1.71 4.92
N TYR A 224 -8.95 -1.93 4.10
CA TYR A 224 -10.01 -0.96 3.91
C TYR A 224 -11.35 -1.57 4.29
N ARG A 225 -12.25 -0.71 4.78
CA ARG A 225 -13.68 -0.97 4.80
C ARG A 225 -14.32 -0.25 3.62
N ASP A 226 -15.18 -0.96 2.91
CA ASP A 226 -15.88 -0.52 1.71
C ASP A 226 -17.35 -0.29 2.04
N ASN A 227 -17.71 0.97 2.21
CA ASN A 227 -19.06 1.34 2.61
C ASN A 227 -20.01 1.34 1.40
N LYS A 228 -20.81 0.26 1.27
CA LYS A 228 -21.74 0.05 0.16
C LYS A 228 -22.85 1.10 0.12
N LYS A 229 -23.21 1.66 1.27
CA LYS A 229 -24.24 2.71 1.40
C LYS A 229 -23.73 4.11 1.08
N GLN A 230 -22.41 4.30 1.02
CA GLN A 230 -21.78 5.59 0.74
C GLN A 230 -20.94 5.51 -0.53
N GLY A 231 -21.54 5.03 -1.62
CA GLY A 231 -20.91 5.02 -2.95
C GLY A 231 -19.65 4.15 -3.03
N SER A 232 -19.53 3.11 -2.21
CA SER A 232 -18.30 2.30 -2.09
C SER A 232 -17.06 3.12 -1.65
N ARG A 233 -17.23 4.13 -0.78
CA ARG A 233 -16.11 4.84 -0.15
C ARG A 233 -15.23 3.86 0.62
N LYS A 234 -13.92 4.00 0.50
CA LYS A 234 -12.91 3.20 1.21
C LYS A 234 -12.31 3.99 2.37
N ASP A 235 -12.31 3.39 3.56
CA ASP A 235 -11.66 3.95 4.74
C ASP A 235 -10.71 2.93 5.36
N ALA A 236 -9.55 3.38 5.85
CA ALA A 236 -8.51 2.54 6.42
C ALA A 236 -8.91 1.95 7.79
N VAL A 237 -8.60 0.67 7.97
CA VAL A 237 -8.72 -0.08 9.23
C VAL A 237 -7.45 -0.90 9.45
N VAL A 238 -7.23 -1.45 10.65
CA VAL A 238 -6.03 -2.24 10.94
C VAL A 238 -6.30 -3.48 11.79
N ALA A 239 -5.57 -4.53 11.46
CA ALA A 239 -5.39 -5.74 12.25
C ALA A 239 -3.91 -5.91 12.61
N ARG A 240 -3.60 -6.72 13.61
CA ARG A 240 -2.22 -7.09 13.94
C ARG A 240 -2.10 -8.54 14.37
N VAL A 241 -0.87 -9.06 14.28
CA VAL A 241 -0.48 -10.37 14.75
C VAL A 241 0.96 -10.32 15.25
N ARG A 242 1.34 -11.20 16.19
CA ARG A 242 2.76 -11.38 16.52
C ARG A 242 3.51 -11.90 15.31
N ARG A 243 4.73 -11.41 15.07
CA ARG A 243 5.48 -11.74 13.85
C ARG A 243 5.75 -13.24 13.68
N ASP A 244 6.07 -13.94 14.76
CA ASP A 244 6.29 -15.40 14.78
C ASP A 244 5.02 -16.22 14.56
N ALA A 245 3.84 -15.59 14.74
CA ALA A 245 2.53 -16.18 14.53
C ALA A 245 1.86 -15.72 13.22
N TYR A 246 2.57 -15.00 12.33
CA TYR A 246 1.97 -14.36 11.16
C TYR A 246 1.14 -15.30 10.29
N ALA A 247 1.64 -16.53 10.09
CA ALA A 247 0.99 -17.55 9.27
C ALA A 247 -0.15 -18.29 9.97
N ASP A 248 -0.44 -18.01 11.26
CA ASP A 248 -1.56 -18.59 12.00
C ASP A 248 -2.74 -17.60 12.03
N PRO A 249 -3.80 -17.85 11.25
CA PRO A 249 -4.92 -16.93 11.17
C PRO A 249 -5.69 -16.75 12.49
N ALA A 250 -5.61 -17.70 13.43
CA ALA A 250 -6.30 -17.61 14.72
C ALA A 250 -5.66 -16.58 15.68
N GLN A 251 -4.44 -16.13 15.39
CA GLN A 251 -3.69 -15.20 16.23
C GLN A 251 -3.95 -13.74 15.86
N TRP A 252 -4.65 -13.48 14.75
CA TRP A 252 -4.97 -12.13 14.32
C TRP A 252 -5.93 -11.44 15.29
N ARG A 253 -5.69 -10.15 15.49
CA ARG A 253 -6.55 -9.27 16.29
C ARG A 253 -6.88 -8.02 15.50
N PHE A 254 -8.12 -7.58 15.60
CA PHE A 254 -8.69 -6.46 14.87
C PHE A 254 -8.92 -5.28 15.81
N TRP A 255 -8.66 -4.08 15.31
CA TRP A 255 -8.84 -2.86 16.09
C TRP A 255 -10.31 -2.42 16.08
N ASP A 256 -10.90 -2.20 17.26
CA ASP A 256 -12.28 -1.70 17.39
C ASP A 256 -12.36 -0.16 17.58
N GLY A 257 -11.22 0.52 17.57
CA GLY A 257 -11.07 1.94 17.93
C GLY A 257 -10.45 2.18 19.31
N HIS A 258 -10.48 1.17 20.19
CA HIS A 258 -10.04 1.28 21.59
C HIS A 258 -9.19 0.09 22.04
N ALA A 259 -9.50 -1.12 21.56
CA ALA A 259 -8.87 -2.36 21.94
C ALA A 259 -8.74 -3.34 20.76
N TRP A 260 -7.86 -4.31 20.94
CA TRP A 260 -7.66 -5.42 20.02
C TRP A 260 -8.62 -6.56 20.34
N ARG A 261 -9.39 -7.00 19.35
CA ARG A 261 -10.43 -8.04 19.49
C ARG A 261 -10.16 -9.20 18.52
N PRO A 262 -10.55 -10.44 18.85
CA PRO A 262 -10.42 -11.56 17.93
C PRO A 262 -11.48 -11.57 16.82
N ASP A 263 -12.61 -10.88 17.02
CA ASP A 263 -13.69 -10.78 16.05
C ASP A 263 -13.39 -9.69 15.02
N ILE A 264 -13.39 -10.05 13.74
CA ILE A 264 -13.17 -9.14 12.60
C ILE A 264 -14.28 -8.11 12.44
N SER A 265 -15.51 -8.42 12.85
CA SER A 265 -16.68 -7.54 12.65
C SER A 265 -16.53 -6.19 13.35
N VAL A 266 -15.69 -6.10 14.38
CA VAL A 266 -15.42 -4.85 15.11
C VAL A 266 -14.75 -3.78 14.24
N ALA A 267 -14.08 -4.18 13.16
CA ALA A 267 -13.49 -3.24 12.21
C ALA A 267 -14.54 -2.46 11.39
N ALA A 268 -15.82 -2.89 11.44
CA ALA A 268 -16.92 -2.14 10.86
C ALA A 268 -17.30 -0.90 11.70
N TYR A 269 -16.88 -0.84 12.98
CA TYR A 269 -17.22 0.26 13.87
C TYR A 269 -16.61 1.57 13.37
N GLU A 270 -17.34 2.68 13.51
CA GLU A 270 -16.83 3.99 13.09
C GLU A 270 -15.56 4.38 13.84
N ALA A 271 -15.47 4.02 15.13
CA ALA A 271 -14.30 4.27 15.95
C ALA A 271 -13.03 3.53 15.47
N ALA A 272 -13.17 2.44 14.71
CA ALA A 272 -12.04 1.69 14.15
C ALA A 272 -11.38 2.38 12.94
N THR A 273 -12.01 3.44 12.41
CA THR A 273 -11.54 4.15 11.22
C THR A 273 -10.26 4.91 11.49
N LEU A 274 -9.21 4.61 10.72
CA LEU A 274 -7.92 5.29 10.84
C LEU A 274 -7.81 6.51 9.93
N GLN A 275 -8.29 6.38 8.70
CA GLN A 275 -8.26 7.41 7.66
C GLN A 275 -9.41 7.19 6.68
N ARG A 276 -10.00 8.25 6.14
CA ARG A 276 -11.10 8.16 5.17
C ARG A 276 -10.65 8.47 3.75
N HIS A 277 -11.47 8.09 2.78
CA HIS A 277 -11.26 8.42 1.36
C HIS A 277 -9.93 7.91 0.79
N ILE A 278 -9.55 6.68 1.17
CA ILE A 278 -8.31 6.03 0.71
C ILE A 278 -8.51 5.23 -0.59
N SER A 279 -7.43 4.69 -1.13
CA SER A 279 -7.43 3.72 -2.23
C SER A 279 -7.43 2.28 -1.73
N THR A 280 -7.69 1.33 -2.63
CA THR A 280 -7.70 -0.11 -2.30
C THR A 280 -6.30 -0.67 -2.07
N GLU A 281 -5.28 0.02 -2.57
CA GLU A 281 -3.87 -0.22 -2.22
C GLU A 281 -3.30 1.07 -1.65
N PHE A 282 -2.57 0.96 -0.55
CA PHE A 282 -1.90 2.06 0.14
C PHE A 282 -0.69 1.51 0.91
N SER A 283 0.01 2.34 1.67
CA SER A 283 1.05 1.88 2.60
C SER A 283 1.00 2.64 3.91
N VAL A 284 1.49 2.03 4.99
CA VAL A 284 1.80 2.73 6.25
C VAL A 284 3.25 2.44 6.60
N THR A 285 4.04 3.48 6.78
CA THR A 285 5.50 3.37 6.90
C THR A 285 5.98 4.11 8.15
N PRO A 286 6.68 3.45 9.09
CA PRO A 286 7.28 4.14 10.23
C PRO A 286 8.48 4.96 9.76
N VAL A 287 8.53 6.24 10.13
CA VAL A 287 9.59 7.17 9.74
C VAL A 287 10.57 7.35 10.88
N ASN A 288 11.87 7.24 10.60
CA ASN A 288 12.93 7.29 11.63
C ASN A 288 13.89 8.50 11.49
N GLU A 289 13.64 9.40 10.54
CA GLU A 289 14.37 10.67 10.34
C GLU A 289 13.44 11.81 9.87
N GLY A 290 14.02 12.99 9.65
CA GLY A 290 13.30 14.11 9.03
C GLY A 290 12.18 14.72 9.89
N LEU A 291 11.30 15.45 9.22
CA LEU A 291 10.21 16.24 9.81
C LEU A 291 9.22 15.38 10.61
N TYR A 292 9.03 14.14 10.17
CA TYR A 292 8.09 13.17 10.77
C TYR A 292 8.80 12.03 11.51
N ARG A 293 10.02 12.29 12.02
CA ARG A 293 10.77 11.30 12.80
C ARG A 293 9.93 10.77 13.97
N GLY A 294 9.79 9.45 14.02
CA GLY A 294 9.02 8.75 15.04
C GLY A 294 7.52 8.75 14.80
N LYS A 295 7.05 9.13 13.61
CA LYS A 295 5.65 9.06 13.19
C LYS A 295 5.46 7.95 12.16
N PHE A 296 4.23 7.80 11.70
CA PHE A 296 3.83 6.85 10.66
C PHE A 296 3.28 7.63 9.46
N LEU A 297 3.76 7.36 8.25
CA LEU A 297 3.22 7.97 7.03
C LEU A 297 2.31 6.98 6.33
N MET A 298 1.04 7.36 6.14
CA MET A 298 0.12 6.66 5.26
C MET A 298 0.15 7.32 3.89
N VAL A 299 0.54 6.57 2.85
CA VAL A 299 0.55 7.04 1.45
C VAL A 299 -0.58 6.35 0.70
N TYR A 300 -1.44 7.13 0.03
CA TYR A 300 -2.63 6.62 -0.66
C TYR A 300 -3.05 7.53 -1.83
N CYS A 301 -3.90 7.01 -2.71
CA CYS A 301 -4.64 7.83 -3.67
C CYS A 301 -6.01 8.17 -3.10
N ARG A 302 -6.43 9.44 -3.17
CA ARG A 302 -7.74 9.86 -2.68
C ARG A 302 -8.85 9.20 -3.49
N ASP A 303 -9.89 8.73 -2.81
CA ASP A 303 -11.15 8.22 -3.41
C ASP A 303 -10.96 7.12 -4.47
N VAL A 304 -10.01 6.21 -4.22
CA VAL A 304 -9.65 5.07 -5.09
C VAL A 304 -9.00 5.47 -6.42
N GLN A 305 -9.63 6.34 -7.19
CA GLN A 305 -9.22 6.72 -8.54
C GLN A 305 -9.32 8.23 -8.71
N THR A 306 -8.27 8.95 -8.32
CA THR A 306 -8.15 10.38 -8.58
C THR A 306 -6.72 10.74 -8.95
N ARG A 307 -6.53 12.00 -9.34
CA ARG A 307 -5.21 12.56 -9.61
C ARG A 307 -4.42 12.88 -8.34
N ASP A 308 -5.05 12.79 -7.17
CA ASP A 308 -4.51 13.35 -5.94
C ASP A 308 -3.86 12.26 -5.09
N MET A 309 -2.53 12.30 -5.02
CA MET A 309 -1.73 11.43 -4.16
C MET A 309 -1.54 12.11 -2.81
N MET A 310 -1.82 11.37 -1.75
CA MET A 310 -2.04 11.89 -0.41
C MET A 310 -1.04 11.29 0.57
N VAL A 311 -0.72 12.06 1.60
CA VAL A 311 0.01 11.61 2.79
C VAL A 311 -0.77 12.00 4.03
N ALA A 312 -1.00 11.06 4.94
CA ALA A 312 -1.49 11.34 6.28
C ALA A 312 -0.47 10.89 7.33
N VAL A 313 -0.31 11.67 8.39
CA VAL A 313 0.68 11.41 9.45
C VAL A 313 -0.02 10.84 10.67
N GLY A 314 0.44 9.70 11.14
CA GLY A 314 -0.05 8.99 12.32
C GLY A 314 0.90 9.09 13.50
N GLU A 315 0.34 9.25 14.70
CA GLU A 315 1.08 9.25 15.97
C GLU A 315 1.51 7.84 16.40
N THR A 316 0.67 6.85 16.13
CA THR A 316 0.89 5.43 16.44
C THR A 316 0.47 4.57 15.25
N PRO A 317 0.74 3.24 15.25
CA PRO A 317 0.23 2.34 14.20
C PRO A 317 -1.30 2.37 14.04
N THR A 318 -2.04 2.71 15.10
CA THR A 318 -3.50 2.85 15.12
C THR A 318 -3.95 4.32 15.09
N GLY A 319 -3.05 5.25 14.76
CA GLY A 319 -3.35 6.69 14.73
C GLY A 319 -3.32 7.38 16.11
N PRO A 320 -4.02 8.52 16.26
CA PRO A 320 -4.81 9.19 15.21
C PRO A 320 -3.93 9.57 14.02
N PHE A 321 -4.50 9.49 12.81
CA PHE A 321 -3.91 10.05 11.60
C PHE A 321 -4.51 11.44 11.32
N SER A 322 -3.73 12.31 10.68
CA SER A 322 -4.21 13.61 10.19
C SER A 322 -5.23 13.48 9.04
N ASP A 323 -5.89 14.57 8.64
CA ASP A 323 -6.91 14.57 7.57
C ASP A 323 -6.37 14.23 6.15
N GLY A 324 -5.05 14.08 6.01
CA GLY A 324 -4.39 13.77 4.75
C GLY A 324 -4.17 14.99 3.87
N VAL A 325 -2.92 15.21 3.48
CA VAL A 325 -2.47 16.34 2.66
C VAL A 325 -2.08 15.85 1.28
N ARG A 326 -2.51 16.56 0.23
CA ARG A 326 -2.12 16.23 -1.13
C ARG A 326 -0.66 16.63 -1.35
N VAL A 327 0.18 15.66 -1.68
CA VAL A 327 1.61 15.88 -1.95
C VAL A 327 1.91 15.91 -3.44
N TYR A 328 1.05 15.31 -4.27
CA TYR A 328 1.24 15.29 -5.71
C TYR A 328 -0.09 15.23 -6.45
N ARG A 329 -0.16 15.91 -7.60
CA ARG A 329 -1.26 15.81 -8.56
C ARG A 329 -0.75 15.21 -9.87
N ALA A 330 -1.24 14.01 -10.20
CA ALA A 330 -0.81 13.27 -11.37
C ALA A 330 -1.18 13.99 -12.68
N PRO A 331 -0.22 14.21 -13.60
CA PRO A 331 -0.47 14.89 -14.87
C PRO A 331 -0.89 13.95 -16.00
N GLU A 332 -0.85 12.64 -15.80
CA GLU A 332 -1.13 11.66 -16.86
C GLU A 332 -2.51 11.82 -17.48
N PRO A 333 -3.59 12.09 -16.74
CA PRO A 333 -4.87 12.39 -17.38
C PRO A 333 -4.82 13.56 -18.36
N ASP A 334 -4.24 14.71 -17.96
CA ASP A 334 -4.11 15.85 -18.90
C ASP A 334 -3.24 15.52 -20.12
N THR A 335 -2.27 14.61 -19.96
CA THR A 335 -1.32 14.23 -21.01
C THR A 335 -1.96 13.27 -22.02
N TYR A 336 -2.71 12.28 -21.55
CA TYR A 336 -3.17 11.16 -22.37
C TYR A 336 -4.65 11.22 -22.74
N ASP A 337 -5.48 11.98 -22.01
CA ASP A 337 -6.90 12.16 -22.34
C ASP A 337 -7.17 12.65 -23.77
N PRO A 338 -6.38 13.60 -24.32
CA PRO A 338 -6.52 13.98 -25.73
C PRO A 338 -6.27 12.84 -26.73
N LEU A 339 -5.60 11.76 -26.28
CA LEU A 339 -5.21 10.61 -27.11
C LEU A 339 -6.13 9.40 -26.94
N ASN A 340 -6.88 9.30 -25.83
CA ASN A 340 -7.74 8.16 -25.53
C ASN A 340 -9.19 8.53 -25.15
N GLY A 341 -9.61 9.76 -25.48
CA GLY A 341 -11.00 10.21 -25.32
C GLY A 341 -11.40 10.52 -23.88
N GLY A 342 -10.47 10.97 -23.04
CA GLY A 342 -10.79 11.36 -21.66
C GLY A 342 -10.95 10.20 -20.70
N THR A 343 -10.28 9.07 -20.95
CA THR A 343 -10.49 7.83 -20.19
C THR A 343 -9.36 7.51 -19.22
N THR A 344 -8.31 8.32 -19.17
CA THR A 344 -7.13 8.06 -18.33
C THR A 344 -7.44 8.36 -16.86
N TYR A 345 -7.02 7.45 -15.98
CA TYR A 345 -7.12 7.65 -14.53
C TYR A 345 -5.87 7.17 -13.81
N THR A 346 -5.74 7.62 -12.57
CA THR A 346 -4.63 7.27 -11.67
C THR A 346 -5.15 6.77 -10.33
N TYR A 347 -4.41 5.88 -9.68
CA TYR A 347 -4.89 5.12 -8.52
C TYR A 347 -3.75 4.50 -7.71
N ASN A 348 -4.10 3.97 -6.54
CA ASN A 348 -3.28 3.03 -5.76
C ASN A 348 -1.86 3.53 -5.43
N ALA A 349 -1.76 4.74 -4.88
CA ALA A 349 -0.47 5.26 -4.41
C ALA A 349 0.03 4.50 -3.19
N LYS A 350 1.34 4.20 -3.12
CA LYS A 350 1.96 3.50 -1.99
C LYS A 350 3.47 3.74 -1.92
N ALA A 351 4.07 3.54 -0.75
CA ALA A 351 5.50 3.70 -0.52
C ALA A 351 6.29 2.40 -0.73
N HIS A 352 7.59 2.56 -0.96
CA HIS A 352 8.59 1.49 -1.13
C HIS A 352 9.76 1.70 -0.15
N PRO A 353 9.56 1.39 1.13
CA PRO A 353 10.45 1.78 2.22
C PRO A 353 11.90 1.28 2.05
N HIS A 354 12.15 -0.02 1.91
CA HIS A 354 13.52 -0.54 1.83
C HIS A 354 14.32 -0.11 0.57
N LEU A 355 13.62 0.39 -0.46
CA LEU A 355 14.23 0.94 -1.68
C LEU A 355 14.65 2.42 -1.51
N SER A 356 14.26 3.04 -0.41
CA SER A 356 14.43 4.46 -0.15
C SER A 356 15.80 4.73 0.49
N PRO A 357 16.60 5.66 -0.05
CA PRO A 357 17.84 6.09 0.59
C PRO A 357 17.54 7.09 1.73
N PRO A 358 18.52 7.40 2.59
CA PRO A 358 18.41 8.50 3.54
C PRO A 358 17.98 9.81 2.85
N GLY A 359 17.09 10.55 3.51
CA GLY A 359 16.54 11.84 3.16
C GLY A 359 15.20 11.82 2.41
N ARG A 360 14.81 10.70 1.81
CA ARG A 360 13.63 10.64 0.91
C ARG A 360 12.95 9.28 0.90
N LEU A 361 11.62 9.26 0.76
CA LEU A 361 10.81 8.05 0.62
C LEU A 361 10.37 7.87 -0.84
N LEU A 362 10.65 6.69 -1.42
CA LEU A 362 10.14 6.29 -2.72
C LEU A 362 8.66 5.96 -2.59
N MET A 363 7.84 6.47 -3.51
CA MET A 363 6.47 6.03 -3.68
C MET A 363 6.15 5.80 -5.14
N SER A 364 5.14 4.96 -5.40
CA SER A 364 4.58 4.76 -6.72
C SER A 364 3.07 5.04 -6.74
N TYR A 365 2.53 5.24 -7.94
CA TYR A 365 1.10 5.20 -8.24
C TYR A 365 0.91 4.60 -9.64
N HIS A 366 -0.31 4.18 -9.95
CA HIS A 366 -0.64 3.59 -11.25
C HIS A 366 -1.36 4.56 -12.16
N VAL A 367 -1.23 4.30 -13.46
CA VAL A 367 -1.90 5.02 -14.54
C VAL A 367 -2.58 3.98 -15.43
N ASN A 368 -3.87 4.10 -15.67
CA ASN A 368 -4.62 3.20 -16.53
C ASN A 368 -5.70 3.99 -17.29
N GLN A 369 -6.54 3.32 -18.08
CA GLN A 369 -7.64 3.92 -18.80
C GLN A 369 -8.93 3.08 -18.72
N HIS A 370 -10.07 3.73 -18.83
CA HIS A 370 -11.36 3.06 -18.98
C HIS A 370 -11.59 2.59 -20.43
N GLY A 371 -12.55 1.68 -20.62
CA GLY A 371 -13.00 1.29 -21.96
C GLY A 371 -12.13 0.27 -22.69
N GLY A 372 -11.02 -0.20 -22.10
CA GLY A 372 -10.21 -1.30 -22.63
C GLY A 372 -8.72 -1.14 -22.34
N LEU A 373 -7.93 -2.11 -22.78
CA LEU A 373 -6.48 -2.10 -22.60
C LEU A 373 -5.84 -1.02 -23.49
N PRO A 374 -4.80 -0.32 -22.99
CA PRO A 374 -4.02 0.60 -23.82
C PRO A 374 -3.39 -0.08 -25.03
N THR A 375 -3.28 0.71 -26.10
CA THR A 375 -2.63 0.30 -27.35
C THR A 375 -1.13 0.62 -27.35
N THR A 376 -0.67 1.51 -26.47
CA THR A 376 0.76 1.83 -26.29
C THR A 376 1.22 1.47 -24.88
N THR A 377 2.53 1.28 -24.70
CA THR A 377 3.11 0.95 -23.39
C THR A 377 3.09 2.12 -22.39
N GLU A 378 2.72 3.33 -22.82
CA GLU A 378 2.76 4.56 -22.01
C GLU A 378 1.74 4.56 -20.88
N ILE A 379 0.58 3.93 -21.10
CA ILE A 379 -0.49 3.77 -20.13
C ILE A 379 -0.43 2.32 -19.61
N TYR A 380 -0.95 2.08 -18.40
CA TYR A 380 -0.96 0.77 -17.72
C TYR A 380 0.40 0.33 -17.16
N ARG A 381 1.18 1.28 -16.64
CA ARG A 381 2.43 1.02 -15.92
C ARG A 381 2.60 2.02 -14.77
N PRO A 382 3.36 1.68 -13.71
CA PRO A 382 3.52 2.56 -12.56
C PRO A 382 4.32 3.83 -12.90
N ARG A 383 4.17 4.83 -12.05
CA ARG A 383 4.97 6.07 -12.00
C ARG A 383 5.56 6.19 -10.61
N PHE A 384 6.77 6.73 -10.52
CA PHE A 384 7.49 6.84 -9.25
C PHE A 384 7.82 8.29 -8.89
N LEU A 385 7.78 8.56 -7.59
CA LEU A 385 8.03 9.86 -7.00
C LEU A 385 8.95 9.71 -5.78
N TRP A 386 9.71 10.76 -5.49
CA TRP A 386 10.43 10.93 -4.23
C TRP A 386 9.70 11.93 -3.35
N LEU A 387 9.32 11.51 -2.15
CA LEU A 387 8.92 12.39 -1.06
C LEU A 387 10.17 12.81 -0.28
N ASP A 388 10.46 14.11 -0.23
CA ASP A 388 11.56 14.67 0.57
C ASP A 388 11.14 14.72 2.05
N LEU A 389 11.85 14.02 2.92
CA LEU A 389 11.45 13.89 4.33
C LEU A 389 11.95 15.04 5.21
N HIS A 390 12.79 15.91 4.67
CA HIS A 390 13.39 17.03 5.41
C HIS A 390 12.82 18.39 4.99
N ARG A 391 11.96 18.42 3.97
CA ARG A 391 11.50 19.66 3.37
C ARG A 391 10.02 19.59 2.99
N TYR A 392 9.29 20.64 3.37
CA TYR A 392 7.95 20.89 2.85
C TYR A 392 8.02 21.50 1.45
N THR A 393 6.97 21.32 0.65
CA THR A 393 6.85 22.03 -0.63
C THR A 393 6.88 23.54 -0.42
N ASP A 394 7.59 24.24 -1.30
CA ASP A 394 7.56 25.71 -1.38
C ASP A 394 6.33 26.21 -2.17
N VAL A 395 5.63 25.29 -2.84
CA VAL A 395 4.44 25.56 -3.66
C VAL A 395 3.18 25.18 -2.86
N PRO A 396 2.18 26.08 -2.71
CA PRO A 396 0.96 25.86 -1.94
C PRO A 396 0.13 24.63 -2.30
#